data_AF-X1JP80-F1
#
_entry.id   AF-X1JP80-F1
#
_cell.length_a   1.000
_cell.length_b   1.000
_cell.length_c   1.000
_cell.angle_alpha   90.00
_cell.angle_beta   90.00
_cell.angle_gamma   90.00
#
_symmetry.space_group_name_H-M   'P 1'
#
loop_
_entity.id
_entity.type
_entity.pdbx_description
1 polymer ?
#
loop_
_entity_poly.entity_id
_entity_poly.type
_entity_poly.pdbx_seq_one_letter_code
_entity_poly.pdbx_strand_id
1 'polypeptide(L)' 'MLKEITIQTNTQTQIIDITAQVKKVVSESGITEGLCCVFVPHTTVGVTI' A
#
# COMPACT_ATOMS: atom_id res chain seq x y z
N MET A 1 6.09 11.80 4.10
CA MET A 1 6.52 10.63 4.90
C MET A 1 6.66 9.45 3.96
N LEU A 2 7.72 8.66 4.08
CA LEU A 2 7.87 7.41 3.33
C LEU A 2 7.69 6.24 4.30
N LYS A 3 6.85 5.27 3.92
CA LYS A 3 6.56 4.08 4.72
C LYS A 3 6.53 2.87 3.82
N GLU A 4 7.19 1.80 4.25
CA GLU A 4 7.20 0.53 3.55
C GLU A 4 6.17 -0.42 4.19
N ILE A 5 5.43 -1.14 3.33
CA ILE A 5 4.50 -2.19 3.72
C ILE A 5 4.94 -3.46 3.00
N THR A 6 5.40 -4.45 3.75
CA THR A 6 5.80 -5.75 3.20
C THR A 6 4.58 -6.60 2.93
N ILE A 7 4.41 -7.04 1.69
CA ILE A 7 3.33 -7.93 1.27
C ILE A 7 3.92 -9.28 0.88
N GLN A 8 3.42 -10.34 1.51
CA GLN A 8 3.77 -11.71 1.15
C GLN A 8 2.65 -12.35 0.33
N THR A 9 2.99 -12.83 -0.86
CA THR A 9 2.08 -13.60 -1.73
C THR A 9 2.33 -15.09 -1.55
N ASN A 10 1.27 -15.89 -1.58
CA ASN A 10 1.35 -17.36 -1.43
C ASN A 10 1.12 -18.12 -2.75
N THR A 11 0.70 -17.41 -3.80
CA THR A 11 0.40 -17.98 -5.12
C THR A 11 0.92 -17.08 -6.24
N GLN A 12 1.06 -17.61 -7.46
CA GLN A 12 1.57 -16.87 -8.63
C GLN A 12 0.70 -15.65 -8.99
N THR A 13 -0.61 -15.74 -8.75
CA THR A 13 -1.55 -14.63 -8.93
C THR A 13 -2.43 -14.57 -7.69
N GLN A 14 -2.49 -13.40 -7.06
CA GLN A 14 -3.23 -13.18 -5.82
C GLN A 14 -3.66 -11.71 -5.76
N ILE A 15 -4.90 -11.46 -5.33
CA ILE A 15 -5.36 -10.13 -4.92
C ILE A 15 -5.27 -10.07 -3.40
N ILE A 16 -4.57 -9.07 -2.88
CA ILE A 16 -4.40 -8.85 -1.45
C ILE A 16 -4.95 -7.45 -1.15
N ASP A 17 -5.93 -7.39 -0.24
CA ASP A 17 -6.45 -6.11 0.23
C ASP A 17 -5.48 -5.49 1.25
N ILE A 18 -4.94 -4.31 0.89
CA ILE A 18 -4.01 -3.53 1.73
C ILE A 18 -4.67 -2.29 2.34
N THR A 19 -5.99 -2.10 2.18
CA THR A 19 -6.72 -0.90 2.59
C THR A 19 -6.52 -0.58 4.06
N ALA A 20 -6.59 -1.59 4.93
CA ALA A 20 -6.41 -1.41 6.37
C ALA A 20 -4.98 -0.95 6.72
N GLN A 21 -3.98 -1.46 6.02
CA GLN A 21 -2.57 -1.11 6.23
C GLN A 21 -2.30 0.33 5.77
N VAL A 22 -2.79 0.70 4.59
CA VAL A 22 -2.69 2.08 4.07
C VAL A 22 -3.41 3.06 4.99
N LYS A 23 -4.63 2.75 5.45
CA LYS A 23 -5.37 3.60 6.41
C LYS A 23 -4.58 3.84 7.69
N LYS A 24 -3.96 2.78 8.26
CA LYS A 24 -3.13 2.90 9.45
C LYS A 24 -1.97 3.87 9.23
N VAL A 25 -1.26 3.76 8.10
CA VAL A 25 -0.14 4.66 7.76
C VAL A 25 -0.61 6.11 7.60
N VAL A 26 -1.75 6.32 6.92
CA VAL A 26 -2.31 7.67 6.76
C VAL A 26 -2.70 8.26 8.11
N SER A 27 -3.35 7.50 9.01
CA SER A 27 -3.69 7.95 10.35
C SER A 27 -2.45 8.27 11.20
N GLU A 28 -1.41 7.43 11.14
CA GLU A 28 -0.13 7.66 11.84
C GLU A 28 0.61 8.90 11.32
N SER A 29 0.37 9.32 10.08
CA SER A 29 1.01 10.50 9.49
C SER A 29 0.53 11.82 10.10
N GLY A 30 -0.67 11.86 10.69
CA GLY A 30 -1.29 13.08 11.21
C GLY A 30 -1.69 14.11 10.13
N ILE A 31 -1.56 13.78 8.84
CA ILE A 31 -1.91 14.66 7.73
C ILE A 31 -3.43 14.65 7.54
N THR A 32 -4.05 15.83 7.62
CA THR A 32 -5.50 15.99 7.44
C THR A 32 -5.89 16.22 5.98
N GLU A 33 -5.03 16.86 5.20
CA GLU A 33 -5.24 17.14 3.77
C GLU A 33 -3.94 16.95 2.99
N GLY A 34 -4.00 16.23 1.86
CA GLY A 34 -2.84 15.96 1.03
C GLY A 34 -3.05 14.79 0.07
N LEU A 35 -1.95 14.26 -0.46
CA LEU A 35 -1.93 13.12 -1.38
C LEU A 35 -1.32 11.90 -0.69
N CYS A 36 -2.00 10.75 -0.77
CA CYS A 36 -1.41 9.45 -0.47
C CYS A 36 -0.98 8.78 -1.78
N CYS A 37 0.34 8.71 -2.03
CA CYS A 37 0.89 8.00 -3.18
C CYS A 37 1.22 6.55 -2.77
N VAL A 38 0.58 5.58 -3.42
CA VAL A 38 0.90 4.15 -3.27
C VAL A 38 1.72 3.72 -4.48
N PHE A 39 2.92 3.24 -4.24
CA PHE A 39 3.87 2.84 -5.27
C PHE A 39 4.40 1.44 -4.99
N VAL A 40 4.53 0.62 -6.04
CA VAL A 40 5.10 -0.72 -5.97
C VAL A 40 6.39 -0.75 -6.79
N PRO A 41 7.56 -0.99 -6.16
CA PRO A 41 8.86 -1.02 -6.85
C PRO A 41 9.12 -2.34 -7.61
N HIS A 42 8.08 -2.95 -8.19
CA HIS A 42 8.15 -4.21 -8.91
C HIS A 42 7.49 -4.10 -10.29
N THR A 43 8.03 -4.78 -11.28
CA THR A 43 7.56 -4.71 -12.67
C THR A 43 6.45 -5.70 -13.01
N THR A 44 6.19 -6.69 -12.14
CA THR A 44 5.25 -7.79 -12.36
C THR A 44 3.99 -7.71 -11.49
N VAL A 45 3.81 -6.62 -10.75
CA VAL A 45 2.68 -6.40 -9.82
C VAL A 45 2.10 -5.02 -10.07
N GLY A 46 0.80 -4.84 -9.79
CA GLY A 46 0.11 -3.56 -9.86
C GLY A 46 -0.73 -3.29 -8.62
N VAL A 47 -1.19 -2.04 -8.50
CA VAL A 47 -2.17 -1.60 -7.50
C VAL A 47 -3.41 -1.15 -8.23
N THR A 48 -4.58 -1.56 -7.75
CA THR A 48 -5.90 -1.16 -8.27
C THR A 48 -6.83 -0.81 -7.12
N ILE A 49 -7.90 -0.08 -7.44
CA ILE A 49 -8.97 0.34 -6.53
C ILE A 49 -10.28 -0.33 -6.94
#